data_AF-A0A6B2VDT9-F1
#
_entry.id   AF-A0A6B2VDT9-F1
#
_cell.length_a   1.000
_cell.length_b   1.000
_cell.length_c   1.000
_cell.angle_alpha   90.00
_cell.angle_beta   90.00
_cell.angle_gamma   90.00
#
_symmetry.space_group_name_H-M   'P 1'
#
loop_
_entity.id
_entity.type
_entity.pdbx_description
1 polymer ?
#
loop_
_entity_poly.entity_id
_entity_poly.type
_entity_poly.pdbx_seq_one_letter_code
_entity_poly.pdbx_strand_id
1 'polypeptide(L)'
;MTFIDDVLQGRATIDDFDSCHDTWQESEEDLGEFHDFAGLLWPEYALWATDHERVDGDDVLAYVIAARRRDVGLLDHLRSVKEQDATAAEVYRLAGWWAKDWEAVSQHYTEDRPA
;
A
#
# COMPACT_ATOMS: atom_id res chain seq x y z
N MET A 1 8.03 12.48 4.18
CA MET A 1 6.62 12.91 4.21
C MET A 1 6.05 12.45 2.89
N THR A 2 5.31 11.36 2.93
CA THR A 2 4.86 10.60 1.75
C THR A 2 3.39 10.88 1.46
N PHE A 3 2.90 10.43 0.30
CA PHE A 3 1.47 10.51 -0.01
C PHE A 3 0.61 9.84 1.08
N ILE A 4 1.01 8.65 1.54
CA ILE A 4 0.31 7.95 2.63
C ILE A 4 0.30 8.80 3.91
N ASP A 5 1.40 9.49 4.26
CA ASP A 5 1.40 10.41 5.41
C ASP A 5 0.39 11.55 5.23
N ASP A 6 0.26 12.09 4.02
CA ASP A 6 -0.69 13.16 3.70
C ASP A 6 -2.13 12.68 3.81
N VAL A 7 -2.43 11.47 3.35
CA VAL A 7 -3.77 10.86 3.52
C VAL A 7 -4.08 10.58 4.99
N LEU A 8 -3.11 10.11 5.76
CA LEU A 8 -3.27 9.87 7.20
C LEU A 8 -3.53 11.17 7.97
N GLN A 9 -2.95 12.28 7.52
CA GLN A 9 -3.13 13.61 8.10
C GLN A 9 -4.34 14.36 7.53
N GLY A 10 -5.07 13.76 6.60
CA GLY A 10 -6.27 14.35 5.97
C GLY A 10 -5.96 15.50 5.01
N ARG A 11 -4.72 15.59 4.50
CA ARG A 11 -4.30 16.55 3.48
C ARG A 11 -4.58 16.10 2.05
N ALA A 12 -4.73 14.79 1.83
CA ALA A 12 -5.03 14.15 0.56
C ALA A 12 -6.09 13.04 0.74
N THR A 13 -6.75 12.64 -0.35
CA THR A 13 -7.63 11.46 -0.41
C THR A 13 -7.06 10.39 -1.32
N ILE A 14 -7.66 9.19 -1.34
CA ILE A 14 -7.22 8.11 -2.25
C ILE A 14 -7.36 8.54 -3.70
N ASP A 15 -8.39 9.33 -4.03
CA ASP A 15 -8.61 9.84 -5.39
C ASP A 15 -7.46 10.74 -5.88
N ASP A 16 -6.67 11.31 -4.97
CA ASP A 16 -5.48 12.11 -5.32
C ASP A 16 -4.27 11.22 -5.69
N PHE A 17 -4.36 9.89 -5.56
CA PHE A 17 -3.24 8.97 -5.78
C PHE A 17 -2.79 8.96 -7.24
N ASP A 18 -3.73 8.99 -8.20
CA ASP A 18 -3.42 9.10 -9.62
C ASP A 18 -2.67 10.40 -9.92
N SER A 19 -3.11 11.52 -9.32
CA SER A 19 -2.43 12.81 -9.46
C SER A 19 -1.04 12.80 -8.83
N CYS A 20 -0.85 12.04 -7.74
CA CYS A 20 0.45 11.82 -7.12
C CYS A 20 1.39 11.01 -8.04
N HIS A 21 0.87 9.97 -8.70
CA HIS A 21 1.61 9.19 -9.68
C HIS A 21 1.99 10.02 -10.90
N ASP A 22 1.06 10.82 -11.44
CA ASP A 22 1.33 11.74 -12.55
C ASP A 22 2.42 12.74 -12.17
N THR A 23 2.35 13.33 -10.97
CA THR A 23 3.38 14.26 -10.46
C THR A 23 4.75 13.59 -10.38
N TRP A 24 4.82 12.35 -9.91
CA TRP A 24 6.07 11.61 -9.87
C TRP A 24 6.62 11.32 -11.27
N GLN A 25 5.75 10.94 -12.21
CA GLN A 25 6.13 10.60 -13.58
C GLN A 25 6.55 11.82 -14.41
N GLU A 26 5.92 12.98 -14.17
CA GLU A 26 6.20 14.23 -14.89
C GLU A 26 7.33 15.05 -14.24
N SER A 27 7.82 14.65 -13.07
CA SER A 27 8.92 15.33 -12.38
C SER A 27 10.22 15.26 -13.19
N GLU A 28 10.85 16.41 -13.39
CA GLU A 28 12.20 16.50 -13.97
C GLU A 28 13.30 16.14 -12.94
N GLU A 29 12.93 16.07 -11.66
CA GLU A 29 13.81 15.68 -10.56
C GLU A 29 13.75 14.16 -10.31
N ASP A 30 14.89 13.56 -9.94
CA ASP A 30 14.94 12.16 -9.52
C ASP A 30 14.32 12.01 -8.13
N LEU A 31 13.04 11.62 -8.10
CA LEU A 31 12.27 11.38 -6.89
C LEU A 31 12.43 9.95 -6.36
N GLY A 32 13.28 9.13 -6.96
CA GLY A 32 13.46 7.72 -6.60
C GLY A 32 12.30 6.82 -7.06
N GLU A 33 12.17 5.65 -6.44
CA GLU A 33 11.12 4.68 -6.76
C GLU A 33 9.75 5.15 -6.26
N PHE A 34 8.69 4.95 -7.06
CA PHE A 34 7.36 5.47 -6.75
C PHE A 34 6.79 4.92 -5.42
N HIS A 35 7.07 3.65 -5.07
CA HIS A 35 6.57 3.08 -3.81
C HIS A 35 7.16 3.83 -2.59
N ASP A 36 8.44 4.20 -2.62
CA ASP A 36 9.08 5.02 -1.58
C ASP A 36 8.49 6.43 -1.54
N PHE A 37 8.27 7.05 -2.71
CA PHE A 37 7.64 8.37 -2.84
C PHE A 37 6.20 8.39 -2.28
N ALA A 38 5.41 7.39 -2.64
CA ALA A 38 4.04 7.22 -2.17
C ALA A 38 3.97 6.80 -0.70
N GLY A 39 5.02 6.17 -0.15
CA GLY A 39 5.04 5.61 1.21
C GLY A 39 4.41 4.22 1.31
N LEU A 40 4.35 3.51 0.19
CA LEU A 40 3.92 2.12 0.08
C LEU A 40 5.12 1.20 0.24
N LEU A 41 4.89 0.00 0.76
CA LEU A 41 5.88 -1.07 0.65
C LEU A 41 5.88 -1.60 -0.78
N TRP A 42 7.02 -2.09 -1.27
CA TRP A 42 7.13 -2.80 -2.56
C TRP A 42 5.99 -3.81 -2.82
N PRO A 43 5.60 -4.66 -1.86
CA PRO A 43 4.50 -5.60 -2.08
C PRO A 43 3.11 -4.95 -2.09
N GLU A 44 2.93 -3.82 -1.40
CA GLU A 44 1.69 -3.03 -1.45
C GLU A 44 1.56 -2.36 -2.81
N TYR A 45 2.65 -1.80 -3.32
CA TYR A 45 2.73 -1.24 -4.67
C TYR A 45 2.50 -2.32 -5.74
N ALA A 46 3.10 -3.51 -5.62
CA ALA A 46 2.89 -4.59 -6.56
C ALA A 46 1.41 -5.04 -6.63
N LEU A 47 0.72 -5.07 -5.48
CA LEU A 47 -0.72 -5.34 -5.43
C LEU A 47 -1.54 -4.23 -6.09
N TRP A 48 -1.18 -2.97 -5.86
CA TRP A 48 -1.86 -1.82 -6.47
C TRP A 48 -1.64 -1.75 -7.99
N ALA A 49 -0.40 -1.94 -8.45
CA ALA A 49 -0.02 -1.81 -9.85
C ALA A 49 -0.46 -2.99 -10.73
N THR A 50 -0.82 -4.12 -10.12
CA THR A 50 -1.28 -5.29 -10.85
C THR A 50 -2.78 -5.18 -11.09
N ASP A 51 -3.18 -5.23 -12.37
CA ASP A 51 -4.59 -5.29 -12.73
C ASP A 51 -5.22 -6.60 -12.24
N HIS A 52 -6.31 -6.50 -11.47
CA HIS A 52 -6.97 -7.62 -10.85
C HIS A 52 -8.46 -7.61 -11.22
N GLU A 53 -9.00 -8.75 -11.70
CA GLU A 53 -10.39 -8.84 -12.18
C GLU A 53 -11.49 -8.47 -11.16
N ARG A 54 -11.15 -8.32 -9.87
CA ARG A 54 -12.10 -8.24 -8.74
C ARG A 54 -11.77 -7.18 -7.69
N VAL A 55 -10.63 -6.52 -7.81
CA VAL A 55 -10.09 -5.59 -6.82
C VAL A 55 -9.40 -4.50 -7.62
N ASP A 56 -9.81 -3.26 -7.43
CA ASP A 56 -9.14 -2.14 -8.07
C ASP A 56 -7.97 -1.65 -7.19
N GLY A 57 -7.05 -0.87 -7.77
CA GLY A 57 -5.93 -0.29 -7.02
C GLY A 57 -6.40 0.53 -5.81
N ASP A 58 -7.50 1.26 -5.96
CA ASP A 58 -8.10 2.06 -4.88
C ASP A 58 -8.57 1.20 -3.70
N ASP A 59 -9.07 0.00 -3.96
CA ASP A 59 -9.43 -0.94 -2.90
C ASP A 59 -8.20 -1.34 -2.10
N VAL A 60 -7.09 -1.64 -2.78
CA VAL A 60 -5.81 -1.98 -2.13
C VAL A 60 -5.34 -0.81 -1.27
N LEU A 61 -5.34 0.41 -1.80
CA LEU A 61 -4.94 1.61 -1.07
C LEU A 61 -5.82 1.85 0.15
N ALA A 62 -7.13 1.64 0.04
CA ALA A 62 -8.06 1.77 1.16
C ALA A 62 -7.67 0.87 2.33
N TYR A 63 -7.30 -0.40 2.07
CA TYR A 63 -6.83 -1.30 3.12
C TYR A 63 -5.43 -0.93 3.64
N VAL A 64 -4.53 -0.45 2.79
CA VAL A 64 -3.22 0.05 3.23
C VAL A 64 -3.39 1.20 4.23
N ILE A 65 -4.17 2.21 3.86
CA ILE A 65 -4.44 3.36 4.73
C ILE A 65 -5.15 2.91 6.02
N ALA A 66 -6.14 2.01 5.91
CA ALA A 66 -6.85 1.47 7.06
C ALA A 66 -5.95 0.67 8.01
N ALA A 67 -4.93 -0.03 7.49
CA ALA A 67 -3.92 -0.73 8.27
C ALA A 67 -2.97 0.28 8.97
N ARG A 68 -2.45 1.26 8.22
CA ARG A 68 -1.56 2.32 8.76
C ARG A 68 -2.25 3.15 9.85
N ARG A 69 -3.55 3.47 9.71
CA ARG A 69 -4.35 4.15 10.76
C ARG A 69 -4.44 3.37 12.07
N ARG A 70 -4.23 2.05 12.02
CA ARG A 70 -4.28 1.15 13.18
C ARG A 70 -2.88 0.76 13.68
N ASP A 71 -1.81 1.32 13.09
CA ASP A 71 -0.41 0.94 13.32
C ASP A 71 -0.17 -0.58 13.17
N VAL A 72 -0.84 -1.21 12.19
CA VAL A 72 -0.65 -2.63 11.87
C VAL A 72 -0.22 -2.82 10.41
N GLY A 73 0.42 -3.94 10.10
CA GLY A 73 0.73 -4.32 8.73
C GLY A 73 -0.53 -4.68 7.92
N LEU A 74 -0.48 -4.46 6.60
CA LEU A 74 -1.59 -4.75 5.69
C LEU A 74 -2.11 -6.19 5.84
N LEU A 75 -1.23 -7.19 5.87
CA LEU A 75 -1.62 -8.60 5.98
C LEU A 75 -2.38 -8.90 7.28
N ASP A 76 -1.94 -8.34 8.41
CA ASP A 76 -2.64 -8.53 9.69
C ASP A 76 -3.98 -7.83 9.70
N HIS A 77 -4.06 -6.63 9.12
CA HIS A 77 -5.33 -5.93 8.94
C HIS A 77 -6.30 -6.78 8.09
N LEU A 78 -5.88 -7.20 6.90
CA LEU A 78 -6.68 -8.02 6.01
C LEU A 78 -7.09 -9.35 6.66
N ARG A 79 -6.19 -10.00 7.41
CA ARG A 79 -6.52 -11.22 8.15
C ARG A 79 -7.63 -11.00 9.17
N SER A 80 -7.70 -9.82 9.79
CA SER A 80 -8.73 -9.47 10.77
C SER A 80 -10.10 -9.16 10.15
N VAL A 81 -10.15 -8.70 8.90
CA VAL A 81 -11.39 -8.26 8.24
C VAL A 81 -11.90 -9.18 7.13
N LYS A 82 -11.06 -10.07 6.58
CA LYS A 82 -11.41 -10.94 5.44
C LYS A 82 -12.63 -11.83 5.62
N GLU A 83 -13.03 -12.17 6.84
CA GLU A 83 -14.22 -12.98 7.09
C GLU A 83 -15.52 -12.16 6.96
N GLN A 84 -15.41 -10.84 7.04
CA GLN A 84 -16.53 -9.90 7.04
C GLN A 84 -16.61 -9.11 5.72
N ASP A 85 -15.52 -9.06 4.97
CA ASP A 85 -15.37 -8.25 3.77
C ASP A 85 -14.76 -9.09 2.62
N ALA A 86 -15.55 -9.24 1.56
CA ALA A 86 -15.17 -10.03 0.39
C ALA A 86 -14.00 -9.40 -0.39
N THR A 87 -13.92 -8.07 -0.45
CA THR A 87 -12.80 -7.37 -1.09
C THR A 87 -11.54 -7.59 -0.26
N ALA A 88 -11.62 -7.48 1.06
CA ALA A 88 -10.48 -7.78 1.93
C ALA A 88 -10.03 -9.25 1.81
N ALA A 89 -10.96 -10.19 1.64
CA ALA A 89 -10.64 -11.60 1.40
C ALA A 89 -9.87 -11.79 0.09
N GLU A 90 -10.27 -11.08 -0.96
CA GLU A 90 -9.63 -11.15 -2.26
C GLU A 90 -8.25 -10.49 -2.25
N VAL A 91 -8.12 -9.30 -1.65
CA VAL A 91 -6.81 -8.65 -1.45
C VAL A 91 -5.89 -9.55 -0.63
N TYR A 92 -6.39 -10.20 0.43
CA TYR A 92 -5.60 -11.15 1.22
C TYR A 92 -5.15 -12.36 0.39
N ARG A 93 -6.03 -12.88 -0.47
CA ARG A 93 -5.72 -14.00 -1.37
C ARG A 93 -4.64 -13.61 -2.38
N LEU A 94 -4.75 -12.42 -2.97
CA LEU A 94 -3.79 -11.86 -3.92
C LEU A 94 -2.44 -11.59 -3.26
N ALA A 95 -2.44 -11.04 -2.04
CA ALA A 95 -1.22 -10.86 -1.26
C ALA A 95 -0.50 -12.19 -1.00
N GLY A 96 -1.25 -13.29 -0.90
CA GLY A 96 -0.72 -14.64 -0.82
C GLY A 96 0.07 -15.10 -2.06
N TRP A 97 -0.21 -14.57 -3.25
CA TRP A 97 0.57 -14.85 -4.46
C TRP A 97 1.96 -14.20 -4.41
N TRP A 98 2.04 -13.03 -3.78
CA TRP A 98 3.27 -12.28 -3.54
C TRP A 98 3.91 -12.63 -2.18
N ALA A 99 3.48 -13.70 -1.52
CA ALA A 99 3.93 -14.03 -0.16
C ALA A 99 5.44 -14.25 -0.03
N LYS A 100 6.09 -14.77 -1.08
CA LYS A 100 7.56 -14.95 -1.12
C LYS A 100 8.30 -13.63 -1.21
N ASP A 101 7.76 -12.67 -1.96
CA ASP A 101 8.30 -11.32 -2.05
C ASP A 101 8.04 -10.57 -0.73
N TRP A 102 6.86 -10.74 -0.13
CA TRP A 102 6.52 -10.21 1.20
C TRP A 102 7.50 -10.64 2.30
N GLU A 103 7.91 -11.91 2.36
CA GLU A 103 8.91 -12.38 3.35
C GLU A 103 10.29 -11.71 3.17
N ALA A 104 10.67 -11.36 1.94
CA ALA A 104 11.94 -10.68 1.68
C ALA A 104 11.91 -9.21 2.10
N VAL A 105 10.77 -8.52 1.93
CA VAL A 105 10.65 -7.08 2.26
C VAL A 105 10.25 -6.84 3.72
N SER A 106 9.45 -7.73 4.34
CA SER A 106 9.01 -7.54 5.73
C SER A 106 10.13 -7.73 6.77
N GLN A 107 11.18 -8.49 6.43
CA GLN A 107 12.33 -8.67 7.31
C GLN A 107 13.17 -7.38 7.43
N HIS A 108 13.26 -6.57 6.38
CA HIS A 108 13.98 -5.28 6.43
C HIS A 108 13.18 -4.15 7.08
N TYR A 109 11.84 -4.17 7.04
CA TYR A 109 11.03 -3.08 7.61
C TYR A 109 10.93 -3.10 9.14
N THR A 110 11.29 -4.22 9.80
CA THR A 110 11.34 -4.30 11.27
C THR A 110 12.67 -3.78 11.83
N GLU A 111 13.73 -3.72 11.01
CA GLU A 111 15.08 -3.35 11.47
C GLU A 111 15.35 -1.84 11.41
N ASP A 112 14.59 -1.07 10.62
CA ASP A 112 14.82 0.37 10.40
C ASP A 112 13.90 1.30 11.24
N ARG A 113 13.06 0.79 12.14
CA ARG A 113 12.34 1.65 13.11
C ARG A 113 13.29 2.03 14.26
N PRO A 114 13.69 3.32 14.43
CA PRO A 114 14.38 3.73 15.64
C PRO A 114 13.44 3.54 16.84
N ALA A 115 14.01 2.98 17.91
CA ALA A 115 13.36 2.72 19.19
C ALA A 115 12.90 3.99 19.92
#